data_AF-A0AAV3Q4I7-F1
#
_entry.id   AF-A0AAV3Q4I7-F1
#
_cell.length_a   1.000
_cell.length_b   1.000
_cell.length_c   1.000
_cell.angle_alpha   90.00
_cell.angle_beta   90.00
_cell.angle_gamma   90.00
#
_symmetry.space_group_name_H-M   'P 1'
#
loop_
_entity.id
_entity.type
_entity.pdbx_description
1 polymer ?
#
loop_
_entity_poly.entity_id
_entity_poly.type
_entity_poly.pdbx_seq_one_letter_code
_entity_poly.pdbx_strand_id
1 'polypeptide(L)'
;MMLFLMGLNEEYEFTKSQILLYNPLPNLAKTYGMIANVEKQRKLQILDNVLALIQQEIGKALKENNGNLAGVSNMYHMEAYMADFDHIAGPAPGPAR
;
A
#
# COMPACT_ATOMS: atom_id res chain seq x y z
N MET A 1 -34.86 0.44 27.52
CA MET A 1 -34.29 -0.01 26.23
C MET A 1 -34.46 1.03 25.13
N MET A 2 -35.69 1.43 24.77
CA MET A 2 -35.94 2.46 23.73
C MET A 2 -35.14 3.76 23.95
N LEU A 3 -35.13 4.30 25.18
CA LEU A 3 -34.37 5.51 25.51
C LEU A 3 -32.85 5.35 25.29
N PHE A 4 -32.31 4.15 25.56
CA PHE A 4 -30.91 3.86 25.31
C PHE A 4 -30.61 3.90 23.81
N LEU A 5 -31.45 3.29 22.97
CA LEU A 5 -31.30 3.32 21.52
C LEU A 5 -31.48 4.74 20.96
N MET A 6 -32.47 5.50 21.45
CA MET A 6 -32.68 6.90 21.03
C MET A 6 -31.51 7.81 21.37
N GLY A 7 -30.75 7.50 22.43
CA GLY A 7 -29.54 8.23 22.81
C GLY A 7 -28.30 7.90 21.97
N LEU A 8 -28.36 6.92 21.06
CA LEU A 8 -27.22 6.57 20.20
C LEU A 8 -27.14 7.49 18.98
N ASN A 9 -25.91 7.81 18.57
CA ASN A 9 -25.60 8.60 17.39
C ASN A 9 -26.19 7.98 16.10
N GLU A 10 -26.35 8.79 15.05
CA GLU A 10 -26.83 8.44 13.71
C GLU A 10 -25.96 7.36 13.05
N GLU A 11 -24.65 7.32 13.34
CA GLU A 11 -23.75 6.26 12.88
C GLU A 11 -24.22 4.84 13.29
N TYR A 12 -25.06 4.75 14.33
CA TYR A 12 -25.61 3.49 14.83
C TYR A 12 -27.02 3.19 14.30
N GLU A 13 -27.59 3.95 13.37
CA GLU A 13 -28.96 3.73 12.82
C GLU A 13 -29.17 2.31 12.29
N PHE A 14 -28.20 1.79 11.55
CA PHE A 14 -28.27 0.41 11.08
C PHE A 14 -28.31 -0.60 12.24
N THR A 15 -27.46 -0.39 13.26
CA THR A 15 -27.38 -1.26 14.44
C THR A 15 -28.67 -1.16 15.27
N LYS A 16 -29.23 0.04 15.44
CA LYS A 16 -30.52 0.30 16.08
C LYS A 16 -31.64 -0.48 15.40
N SER A 17 -31.72 -0.40 14.08
CA SER A 17 -32.69 -1.13 13.27
C SER A 17 -32.57 -2.64 13.46
N GLN A 18 -31.34 -3.18 13.45
CA GLN A 18 -31.11 -4.61 13.68
C GLN A 18 -31.51 -5.07 15.09
N ILE A 19 -31.23 -4.26 16.12
CA ILE A 19 -31.62 -4.54 17.50
C ILE A 19 -33.15 -4.59 17.63
N LEU A 20 -33.86 -3.66 16.98
CA LEU A 20 -35.33 -3.60 17.01
C LEU A 20 -35.99 -4.79 16.30
N LEU A 21 -35.33 -5.36 15.29
CA LEU A 21 -35.81 -6.56 14.58
C LEU A 21 -35.53 -7.87 15.34
N TYR A 22 -34.75 -7.83 16.42
CA TYR A 22 -34.36 -9.02 17.17
C TYR A 22 -35.52 -9.51 18.08
N ASN A 23 -35.88 -10.80 17.98
CA ASN A 23 -36.99 -11.40 18.74
C ASN A 23 -36.53 -12.64 19.55
N PRO A 24 -36.70 -12.67 20.88
CA PRO A 24 -37.20 -11.58 21.73
C PRO A 24 -36.23 -10.42 21.81
N LEU A 25 -36.75 -9.20 22.04
CA LEU A 25 -35.92 -8.00 22.11
C LEU A 25 -34.79 -8.17 23.13
N PRO A 26 -33.52 -7.90 22.77
CA PRO A 26 -32.38 -8.13 23.64
C PRO A 26 -32.44 -7.23 24.88
N ASN A 27 -31.94 -7.77 26.00
CA ASN A 27 -31.72 -6.97 27.20
C ASN A 27 -30.52 -6.03 27.04
N LEU A 28 -30.35 -5.13 28.00
CA LEU A 28 -29.35 -4.07 27.93
C LEU A 28 -27.93 -4.61 27.74
N ALA A 29 -27.55 -5.65 28.47
CA ALA A 29 -26.21 -6.24 28.40
C ALA A 29 -25.90 -6.78 26.99
N LYS A 30 -26.87 -7.48 26.38
CA LYS A 30 -26.72 -7.98 25.01
C LYS A 30 -26.66 -6.84 23.99
N THR A 31 -27.50 -5.81 24.15
CA THR A 31 -27.48 -4.63 23.28
C THR A 31 -26.14 -3.88 23.33
N TYR A 32 -25.57 -3.69 24.54
CA TYR A 32 -24.22 -3.13 24.68
C TYR A 32 -23.17 -3.99 23.98
N GLY A 33 -23.23 -5.31 24.13
CA GLY A 33 -22.33 -6.23 23.43
C GLY A 33 -22.43 -6.11 21.91
N MET A 34 -23.65 -5.96 21.36
CA MET A 34 -23.87 -5.76 19.93
C MET A 34 -23.22 -4.46 19.44
N ILE A 35 -23.39 -3.35 20.18
CA ILE A 35 -22.77 -2.06 19.84
C ILE A 35 -21.25 -2.15 19.91
N ALA A 36 -20.71 -2.73 20.99
CA ALA A 36 -19.27 -2.90 21.16
C ALA A 36 -18.64 -3.74 20.02
N ASN A 37 -19.35 -4.76 19.54
CA ASN A 37 -18.91 -5.55 18.39
C ASN A 37 -18.89 -4.73 17.09
N VAL A 38 -19.90 -3.89 16.85
CA VAL A 38 -19.92 -2.98 15.70
C VAL A 38 -18.75 -2.00 15.76
N GLU A 39 -18.46 -1.43 16.93
CA GLU A 39 -17.30 -0.56 17.10
C GLU A 39 -15.98 -1.28 16.84
N LYS A 40 -15.84 -2.51 17.34
CA LYS A 40 -14.67 -3.34 17.09
C LYS A 40 -14.48 -3.61 15.60
N GLN A 41 -15.54 -4.00 14.88
CA GLN A 41 -15.49 -4.26 13.44
C GLN A 41 -15.11 -3.00 12.65
N ARG A 42 -15.68 -1.84 13.00
CA ARG A 42 -15.33 -0.56 12.39
C ARG A 42 -13.85 -0.21 12.56
N LYS A 43 -13.29 -0.45 13.75
CA LYS A 43 -11.84 -0.26 14.00
C LYS A 43 -10.98 -1.20 13.14
N LEU A 44 -11.36 -2.47 13.04
CA LEU A 44 -10.66 -3.43 12.19
C LEU A 44 -10.71 -3.02 10.72
N GLN A 45 -11.86 -2.57 10.23
CA GLN A 45 -11.99 -2.10 8.85
C GLN A 45 -11.08 -0.89 8.56
N ILE A 46 -10.94 0.04 9.50
CA ILE A 46 -10.00 1.16 9.36
C ILE A 46 -8.56 0.65 9.24
N LEU A 47 -8.17 -0.33 10.07
CA LEU A 47 -6.84 -0.94 10.00
C LEU A 47 -6.61 -1.65 8.66
N ASP A 48 -7.59 -2.42 8.18
CA ASP A 48 -7.50 -3.11 6.90
C ASP A 48 -7.34 -2.12 5.73
N ASN A 49 -8.09 -1.01 5.76
CA ASN A 49 -7.98 0.05 4.77
C ASN A 49 -6.59 0.71 4.80
N VAL A 50 -6.06 0.99 6.00
CA VAL A 50 -4.71 1.57 6.16
C VAL A 50 -3.64 0.60 5.66
N LEU A 51 -3.75 -0.69 5.99
CA LEU A 51 -2.84 -1.72 5.50
C LEU A 51 -2.86 -1.83 3.98
N ALA A 52 -4.04 -1.76 3.36
CA ALA A 52 -4.17 -1.77 1.90
C ALA A 52 -3.50 -0.55 1.25
N LEU A 53 -3.65 0.65 1.84
CA LEU A 53 -2.99 1.86 1.36
C LEU A 53 -1.46 1.76 1.47
N ILE A 54 -0.95 1.23 2.58
CA ILE A 54 0.49 1.03 2.78
C ILE A 54 1.04 0.04 1.73
N GLN A 55 0.36 -1.08 1.50
CA GLN A 55 0.76 -2.06 0.49
C GLN A 55 0.76 -1.47 -0.92
N GLN A 56 -0.23 -0.64 -1.24
CA GLN A 56 -0.28 0.07 -2.51
C GLN A 56 0.93 0.98 -2.70
N GLU A 57 1.29 1.75 -1.68
CA GLU A 57 2.40 2.71 -1.78
C GLU A 57 3.76 2.02 -1.88
N ILE A 58 3.99 0.98 -1.07
CA ILE A 58 5.19 0.13 -1.19
C ILE A 58 5.25 -0.53 -2.58
N GLY A 59 4.13 -1.04 -3.08
CA GLY A 59 4.05 -1.68 -4.39
C GLY A 59 4.37 -0.72 -5.55
N LYS A 60 4.03 0.57 -5.44
CA LYS A 60 4.44 1.60 -6.41
C LYS A 60 5.95 1.86 -6.34
N ALA A 61 6.48 2.09 -5.14
CA ALA A 61 7.90 2.42 -4.93
C ALA A 61 8.84 1.31 -5.43
N LEU A 62 8.45 0.04 -5.25
CA LEU A 62 9.21 -1.11 -5.76
C LEU A 62 9.21 -1.21 -7.30
N LYS A 63 8.12 -0.83 -7.97
CA LYS A 63 8.03 -0.85 -9.44
C LYS A 63 8.87 0.25 -10.08
N GLU A 64 8.96 1.42 -9.43
CA GLU A 64 9.75 2.55 -9.91
C GLU A 64 11.26 2.24 -9.96
N ASN A 65 11.79 1.49 -8.99
CA ASN A 65 13.23 1.17 -8.94
C ASN A 65 13.69 0.15 -10.00
N ASN A 66 12.79 -0.67 -10.55
CA ASN A 66 13.18 -1.77 -11.43
C ASN A 66 13.52 -1.33 -12.87
N GLY A 67 13.17 -0.10 -13.25
CA GLY A 67 13.50 0.47 -14.57
C GLY A 67 14.97 0.89 -14.72
N ASN A 68 15.72 1.02 -13.61
CA ASN A 68 17.07 1.59 -13.62
C ASN A 68 18.19 0.53 -13.79
N LEU A 69 17.91 -0.76 -13.60
CA LEU A 69 18.90 -1.84 -13.73
C LEU A 69 19.26 -2.15 -15.20
N ALA A 70 18.29 -2.02 -16.12
CA ALA A 70 18.52 -2.26 -17.55
C ALA A 70 19.51 -1.24 -18.16
N GLY A 71 19.56 0.00 -17.64
CA GLY A 71 20.53 1.01 -18.07
C GLY A 71 21.95 0.73 -17.60
N VAL A 72 22.10 0.15 -16.40
CA VAL A 72 23.41 -0.16 -15.80
C VAL A 72 24.10 -1.32 -16.52
N SER A 73 23.35 -2.33 -16.94
CA SER A 73 23.91 -3.49 -17.66
C SER A 73 24.55 -3.12 -19.01
N ASN A 74 24.07 -2.08 -19.68
CA ASN A 74 24.63 -1.60 -20.95
C ASN A 74 25.92 -0.79 -20.78
N MET A 75 26.21 -0.27 -19.59
CA MET A 75 27.41 0.53 -19.32
C MET A 75 28.67 -0.35 -19.26
N TYR A 76 28.59 -1.49 -18.57
CA TYR A 76 29.70 -2.43 -18.43
C TYR A 76 30.10 -3.12 -19.73
N HIS A 77 29.18 -3.21 -20.70
CA HIS A 77 29.49 -3.83 -21.98
C HIS A 77 30.37 -2.93 -22.86
N MET A 78 30.28 -1.60 -22.75
CA MET A 78 31.02 -0.66 -23.61
C MET A 78 32.47 -0.44 -23.15
N GLU A 79 32.72 -0.48 -21.83
CA GLU A 79 34.07 -0.41 -21.26
C GLU A 79 34.95 -1.59 -21.69
N ALA A 80 34.35 -2.79 -21.82
CA ALA A 80 35.06 -3.98 -22.29
C ALA A 80 35.56 -3.87 -23.74
N TYR A 81 34.88 -3.11 -24.61
CA TYR A 81 35.32 -2.89 -25.99
C TYR A 81 36.40 -1.82 -26.13
N MET A 82 36.58 -0.95 -25.14
CA MET A 82 37.56 0.14 -25.18
C MET A 82 38.93 -0.25 -24.60
N ALA A 83 39.00 -1.32 -23.80
CA ALA A 83 40.23 -1.74 -23.10
C ALA A 83 41.27 -2.43 -24.00
N ASP A 84 40.92 -2.86 -25.22
CA ASP A 84 41.80 -3.65 -26.09
C ASP A 84 42.60 -2.83 -27.13
N PHE A 85 42.50 -1.48 -27.14
CA PHE A 85 43.10 -0.64 -28.18
C PHE A 85 44.50 -0.05 -27.87
N ASP A 86 45.06 -0.26 -26.68
CA ASP A 86 46.29 0.42 -26.23
C ASP A 86 47.63 -0.14 -26.78
N HIS A 87 47.62 -1.04 -27.76
CA HIS A 87 48.85 -1.66 -28.29
C HIS A 87 49.17 -1.44 -29.79
N ILE A 88 48.51 -0.50 -30.50
CA ILE A 88 48.78 -0.29 -31.94
C ILE A 88 49.00 1.19 -32.31
N ALA A 89 49.98 1.86 -31.70
CA ALA A 89 50.45 3.16 -32.18
C ALA A 89 51.86 3.04 -32.80
N GLY A 90 51.92 2.86 -34.13
CA GLY A 90 53.14 3.07 -34.93
C GLY A 90 53.41 4.58 -35.15
N PRO A 91 54.64 5.00 -35.52
CA PRO A 91 55.04 6.40 -35.51
C PRO A 91 54.30 7.23 -36.58
N ALA A 92 53.83 8.41 -36.18
CA ALA A 92 53.08 9.34 -37.01
C ALA A 92 53.91 9.89 -38.20
N PRO A 93 53.35 9.99 -39.42
CA PRO A 93 54.04 10.59 -40.55
C PRO A 93 54.12 12.12 -40.38
N GLY A 94 55.33 12.68 -40.53
CA GLY A 94 55.61 14.11 -40.50
C GLY A 94 55.05 14.89 -41.71
N PRO A 95 55.03 16.24 -41.64
CA PRO A 95 54.30 17.06 -42.60
C PRO A 95 54.94 17.03 -44.00
N ALA A 96 54.12 16.78 -45.02
CA ALA A 96 54.51 16.95 -46.42
C ALA A 96 54.60 18.45 -46.78
N ARG A 97 55.64 18.81 -47.52
CA ARG A 97 55.97 20.17 -47.99
C ARG A 97 54.90 20.78 -48.89
#